data_AF-A0A1I7F2W9-F1
#
_entry.id   AF-A0A1I7F2W9-F1
#
_cell.length_a   1.000
_cell.length_b   1.000
_cell.length_c   1.000
_cell.angle_alpha   90.00
_cell.angle_beta   90.00
_cell.angle_gamma   90.00
#
_symmetry.space_group_name_H-M   'P 1'
#
loop_
_entity.id
_entity.type
_entity.pdbx_description
1 polymer ?
#
loop_
_entity_poly.entity_id
_entity_poly.type
_entity_poly.pdbx_seq_one_letter_code
_entity_poly.pdbx_strand_id
1 'polypeptide(L)'
;MKATITKLQNSVQGYQPIEGTAQDMFQHKTTADCFAYAYGFLTYRNEQIRSLGVCLLGRIAVKNPRALQVLRQEVSTDTSQRVQEALVRAFDYYCSTVGHAHALPVMVDWLQSDEPTVCKAAIRSISHARNDSFFRKYPEVAIQLIAGKRFLDDDDLQQTLALALHQLRQLDNDAVTAELNSWDRSIPEVQSTYEKTLHYLTN
;
A
#
# COMPACT_ATOMS: atom_id res chain seq x y z
N MET A 1 24.88 10.29 7.86
CA MET A 1 23.66 9.95 8.63
C MET A 1 23.14 11.12 9.46
N LYS A 2 23.92 11.73 10.37
CA LYS A 2 23.46 12.91 11.15
C LYS A 2 22.94 14.07 10.28
N ALA A 3 23.71 14.48 9.27
CA ALA A 3 23.28 15.55 8.35
C ALA A 3 21.97 15.23 7.59
N THR A 4 21.78 13.97 7.16
CA THR A 4 20.56 13.49 6.51
C THR A 4 19.36 13.55 7.45
N ILE A 5 19.53 13.11 8.70
CA ILE A 5 18.49 13.18 9.74
C ILE A 5 18.11 14.63 10.01
N THR A 6 19.09 15.52 10.21
CA THR A 6 18.84 16.95 10.44
C THR A 6 18.11 17.61 9.26
N LYS A 7 18.44 17.25 8.02
CA LYS A 7 17.74 17.75 6.84
C LYS A 7 16.27 17.30 6.80
N LEU A 8 16.03 16.02 7.06
CA LEU A 8 14.68 15.45 7.07
C LEU A 8 13.85 15.97 8.24
N GLN A 9 14.45 16.31 9.38
CA GLN A 9 13.72 16.86 10.53
C GLN A 9 13.17 18.28 10.29
N ASN A 10 13.82 19.05 9.41
CA ASN A 10 13.60 20.50 9.29
C ASN A 10 12.82 20.90 8.02
N SER A 11 12.20 19.98 7.29
CA SER A 11 11.53 20.31 6.02
C SER A 11 10.31 19.45 5.76
N VAL A 12 9.19 20.02 5.30
CA VAL A 12 8.05 19.23 4.80
C VAL A 12 8.41 18.73 3.40
N GLN A 13 8.78 17.45 3.30
CA GLN A 13 9.16 16.82 2.02
C GLN A 13 8.05 15.90 1.52
N GLY A 14 7.95 15.72 0.19
CA GLY A 14 7.22 14.59 -0.38
C GLY A 14 7.89 13.24 -0.05
N TYR A 15 7.34 12.13 -0.54
CA TYR A 15 7.95 10.81 -0.31
C TYR A 15 9.19 10.57 -1.18
N GLN A 16 9.31 11.19 -2.36
CA GLN A 16 10.42 10.94 -3.29
C GLN A 16 11.82 11.13 -2.66
N PRO A 17 12.11 12.21 -1.92
CA PRO A 17 13.42 12.35 -1.27
C PRO A 17 13.68 11.30 -0.18
N ILE A 18 12.63 10.89 0.54
CA ILE A 18 12.70 9.87 1.59
C ILE A 18 12.98 8.50 0.95
N GLU A 19 12.26 8.15 -0.10
CA GLU A 19 12.45 6.93 -0.87
C GLU A 19 13.83 6.89 -1.53
N GLY A 20 14.31 8.01 -2.08
CA GLY A 20 15.66 8.12 -2.63
C GLY A 20 16.74 7.91 -1.57
N THR A 21 16.56 8.48 -0.37
CA THR A 21 17.47 8.26 0.76
C THR A 21 17.46 6.80 1.22
N ALA A 22 16.28 6.17 1.31
CA ALA A 22 16.16 4.75 1.64
C ALA A 22 16.86 3.87 0.60
N GLN A 23 16.74 4.22 -0.69
CA GLN A 23 17.40 3.51 -1.79
C GLN A 23 18.93 3.59 -1.68
N ASP A 24 19.47 4.79 -1.50
CA ASP A 24 20.90 5.03 -1.33
C ASP A 24 21.45 4.22 -0.14
N MET A 25 20.76 4.27 0.99
CA MET A 25 21.12 3.47 2.17
C MET A 25 21.14 1.97 1.87
N PHE A 26 20.12 1.46 1.17
CA PHE A 26 20.00 0.04 0.84
C PHE A 26 21.05 -0.44 -0.17
N GLN A 27 21.53 0.43 -1.05
CA GLN A 27 22.57 0.11 -2.04
C GLN A 27 23.97 0.08 -1.44
N HIS A 28 24.24 0.93 -0.45
CA HIS A 28 25.59 1.14 0.10
C HIS A 28 25.83 0.47 1.45
N LYS A 29 24.85 -0.25 2.01
CA LYS A 29 24.94 -0.90 3.33
C LYS A 29 24.46 -2.33 3.29
N THR A 30 24.87 -3.11 4.30
CA THR A 30 24.38 -4.48 4.45
C THR A 30 22.90 -4.48 4.82
N THR A 31 22.18 -5.54 4.48
CA THR A 31 20.77 -5.69 4.86
C THR A 31 20.58 -5.69 6.38
N ALA A 32 21.55 -6.24 7.14
CA ALA A 32 21.52 -6.22 8.60
C ALA A 32 21.64 -4.79 9.15
N ASP A 33 22.58 -3.99 8.64
CA ASP A 33 22.73 -2.59 9.04
C ASP A 33 21.49 -1.77 8.68
N CYS A 34 20.96 -1.93 7.46
CA CYS A 34 19.74 -1.26 7.05
C CYS A 34 18.57 -1.61 7.97
N PHE A 35 18.45 -2.87 8.38
CA PHE A 35 17.40 -3.31 9.29
C PHE A 35 17.55 -2.68 10.68
N ALA A 36 18.77 -2.63 11.22
CA ALA A 36 19.05 -1.95 12.48
C ALA A 36 18.76 -0.44 12.41
N TYR A 37 19.13 0.23 11.31
CA TYR A 37 18.80 1.64 11.09
C TYR A 37 17.29 1.87 10.96
N ALA A 38 16.59 1.01 10.24
CA ALA A 38 15.15 1.12 10.08
C ALA A 38 14.43 1.07 11.44
N TYR A 39 14.77 0.10 12.28
CA TYR A 39 14.24 0.01 13.65
C TYR A 39 14.60 1.25 14.49
N GLY A 40 15.84 1.70 14.42
CA GLY A 40 16.27 2.92 15.11
C GLY A 40 15.48 4.15 14.65
N PHE A 41 15.13 4.25 13.37
CA PHE A 41 14.33 5.35 12.85
C PHE A 41 12.88 5.32 13.31
N LEU A 42 12.28 4.14 13.49
CA LEU A 42 10.90 4.01 13.96
C LEU A 42 10.71 4.56 15.38
N THR A 43 11.76 4.66 16.20
CA THR A 43 11.65 5.21 17.56
C THR A 43 11.68 6.75 17.60
N TYR A 44 11.84 7.43 16.46
CA TYR A 44 11.91 8.89 16.42
C TYR A 44 10.53 9.54 16.53
N ARG A 45 10.45 10.67 17.26
CA ARG A 45 9.23 11.49 17.30
C ARG A 45 8.86 12.08 15.94
N ASN A 46 9.85 12.35 15.09
CA ASN A 46 9.64 12.94 13.78
C ASN A 46 9.14 11.89 12.78
N GLU A 47 7.95 12.11 12.22
CA GLU A 47 7.27 11.20 11.28
C GLU A 47 8.00 11.01 9.94
N GLN A 48 8.85 11.96 9.53
CA GLN A 48 9.62 11.84 8.29
C GLN A 48 10.81 10.90 8.47
N ILE A 49 11.43 10.90 9.66
CA ILE A 49 12.43 9.92 10.03
C ILE A 49 11.80 8.54 10.16
N ARG A 50 10.62 8.42 10.79
CA ARG A 50 9.90 7.14 10.82
C ARG A 50 9.55 6.66 9.42
N SER A 51 9.04 7.53 8.56
CA SER A 51 8.77 7.24 7.13
C SER A 51 10.02 6.72 6.40
N LEU A 52 11.21 7.26 6.69
CA LEU A 52 12.47 6.74 6.15
C LEU A 52 12.72 5.29 6.60
N GLY A 53 12.49 4.99 7.88
CA GLY A 53 12.55 3.63 8.41
C GLY A 53 11.60 2.68 7.68
N VAL A 54 10.35 3.11 7.45
CA VAL A 54 9.33 2.34 6.72
C VAL A 54 9.73 2.09 5.26
N CYS A 55 10.20 3.12 4.54
CA CYS A 55 10.69 2.97 3.17
C CYS A 55 11.90 2.03 3.07
N LEU A 56 12.74 1.99 4.12
CA LEU A 56 13.87 1.08 4.20
C LEU A 56 13.41 -0.35 4.48
N LEU A 57 12.41 -0.56 5.34
CA LEU A 57 11.78 -1.86 5.58
C LEU A 57 11.17 -2.46 4.31
N GLY A 58 10.47 -1.66 3.49
CA GLY A 58 9.91 -2.12 2.20
C GLY A 58 10.98 -2.65 1.24
N ARG A 59 12.18 -2.06 1.25
CA ARG A 59 13.33 -2.55 0.46
C ARG A 59 13.93 -3.81 1.04
N ILE A 60 14.06 -3.87 2.36
CA ILE A 60 14.59 -5.04 3.05
C ILE A 60 13.65 -6.24 2.90
N ALA A 61 12.34 -6.02 2.87
CA ALA A 61 11.31 -7.06 2.72
C ALA A 61 11.55 -7.98 1.51
N VAL A 62 12.15 -7.46 0.43
CA VAL A 62 12.50 -8.25 -0.76
C VAL A 62 13.51 -9.37 -0.45
N LYS A 63 14.38 -9.17 0.54
CA LYS A 63 15.44 -10.13 0.95
C LYS A 63 15.20 -10.77 2.31
N ASN A 64 14.40 -10.14 3.16
CA ASN A 64 14.18 -10.58 4.53
C ASN A 64 12.70 -10.41 4.91
N PRO A 65 11.93 -11.52 4.98
CA PRO A 65 10.49 -11.48 5.25
C PRO A 65 10.16 -10.91 6.64
N ARG A 66 11.12 -10.88 7.58
CA ARG A 66 10.92 -10.23 8.87
C ARG A 66 10.53 -8.76 8.70
N ALA A 67 11.05 -8.06 7.69
CA ALA A 67 10.68 -6.66 7.47
C ALA A 67 9.20 -6.48 7.09
N LEU A 68 8.56 -7.44 6.42
CA LEU A 68 7.11 -7.41 6.20
C LEU A 68 6.32 -7.57 7.49
N GLN A 69 6.81 -8.41 8.42
CA GLN A 69 6.17 -8.58 9.72
C GLN A 69 6.18 -7.28 10.50
N VAL A 70 7.31 -6.54 10.49
CA VAL A 70 7.42 -5.22 11.12
C VAL A 70 6.46 -4.22 10.49
N LEU A 71 6.40 -4.18 9.15
CA LEU A 71 5.45 -3.32 8.45
C LEU A 71 4.00 -3.65 8.86
N ARG A 72 3.64 -4.93 8.89
CA ARG A 72 2.27 -5.38 9.17
C ARG A 72 1.85 -5.21 10.63
N GLN A 73 2.75 -5.47 11.59
CA GLN A 73 2.40 -5.58 13.01
C GLN A 73 2.77 -4.34 13.81
N GLU A 74 3.88 -3.68 13.48
CA GLU A 74 4.39 -2.54 14.24
C GLU A 74 4.01 -1.22 13.56
N VAL A 75 4.41 -1.05 12.29
CA VAL A 75 4.26 0.22 11.56
C VAL A 75 2.81 0.56 11.24
N SER A 76 1.99 -0.46 10.98
CA SER A 76 0.56 -0.30 10.69
C SER A 76 -0.21 0.43 11.80
N THR A 77 0.25 0.28 13.04
CA THR A 77 -0.33 0.92 14.23
C THR A 77 0.24 2.32 14.53
N ASP A 78 1.14 2.85 13.68
CA ASP A 78 1.67 4.20 13.86
C ASP A 78 0.56 5.25 13.75
N THR A 79 0.49 6.16 14.70
CA THR A 79 -0.56 7.18 14.77
C THR A 79 -0.43 8.26 13.70
N SER A 80 0.72 8.35 13.02
CA SER A 80 0.91 9.31 11.92
C SER A 80 0.36 8.72 10.62
N GLN A 81 -0.66 9.39 10.08
CA GLN A 81 -1.19 9.11 8.73
C GLN A 81 -0.08 9.16 7.67
N ARG A 82 0.95 10.00 7.86
CA ARG A 82 2.11 10.05 6.96
C ARG A 82 2.92 8.76 7.00
N VAL A 83 3.15 8.21 8.20
CA VAL A 83 3.88 6.94 8.34
C VAL A 83 3.05 5.78 7.78
N GLN A 84 1.73 5.78 7.97
CA GLN A 84 0.82 4.81 7.37
C GLN A 84 0.82 4.86 5.83
N GLU A 85 0.84 6.05 5.23
CA GLU A 85 0.98 6.19 3.77
C GLU A 85 2.39 5.79 3.28
N ALA A 86 3.43 5.96 4.12
CA ALA A 86 4.75 5.40 3.83
C ALA A 86 4.72 3.85 3.81
N LEU A 87 3.91 3.21 4.67
CA LEU A 87 3.74 1.76 4.70
C LEU A 87 3.08 1.26 3.42
N VAL A 88 1.99 1.91 2.99
CA VAL A 88 1.32 1.60 1.72
C VAL A 88 2.31 1.60 0.55
N ARG A 89 3.17 2.62 0.49
CA ARG A 89 4.23 2.75 -0.55
C ARG A 89 5.32 1.71 -0.40
N ALA A 90 5.74 1.40 0.82
CA ALA A 90 6.74 0.38 1.10
C ALA A 90 6.24 -1.02 0.68
N PHE A 91 4.96 -1.31 0.89
CA PHE A 91 4.34 -2.56 0.46
C PHE A 91 4.17 -2.64 -1.06
N ASP A 92 3.75 -1.54 -1.73
CA ASP A 92 3.72 -1.47 -3.20
C ASP A 92 5.11 -1.69 -3.81
N TYR A 93 6.15 -1.09 -3.21
CA TYR A 93 7.54 -1.32 -3.62
C TYR A 93 7.93 -2.79 -3.49
N TYR A 94 7.64 -3.43 -2.36
CA TYR A 94 7.92 -4.86 -2.17
C TYR A 94 7.22 -5.69 -3.26
N CYS A 95 5.91 -5.50 -3.42
CA CYS A 95 5.07 -6.22 -4.36
C CYS A 95 5.55 -6.10 -5.80
N SER A 96 5.84 -4.87 -6.23
CA SER A 96 6.33 -4.61 -7.59
C SER A 96 7.75 -5.16 -7.82
N THR A 97 8.60 -5.17 -6.79
CA THR A 97 9.98 -5.65 -6.90
C THR A 97 10.08 -7.17 -6.94
N VAL A 98 9.29 -7.90 -6.15
CA VAL A 98 9.24 -9.38 -6.22
C VAL A 98 8.37 -9.89 -7.39
N GLY A 99 7.57 -8.99 -7.96
CA GLY A 99 6.60 -9.28 -9.02
C GLY A 99 5.24 -9.68 -8.45
N HIS A 100 4.17 -9.11 -9.00
CA HIS A 100 2.80 -9.26 -8.47
C HIS A 100 2.32 -10.71 -8.39
N ALA A 101 2.72 -11.58 -9.33
CA ALA A 101 2.37 -13.00 -9.28
C ALA A 101 2.97 -13.70 -8.04
N HIS A 102 4.22 -13.41 -7.68
CA HIS A 102 4.86 -13.95 -6.48
C HIS A 102 4.36 -13.28 -5.20
N ALA A 103 4.03 -11.99 -5.27
CA ALA A 103 3.49 -11.24 -4.14
C ALA A 103 2.02 -11.57 -3.83
N LEU A 104 1.29 -12.18 -4.78
CA LEU A 104 -0.16 -12.39 -4.68
C LEU A 104 -0.60 -13.07 -3.37
N PRO A 105 0.03 -14.15 -2.87
CA PRO A 105 -0.35 -14.75 -1.59
C PRO A 105 -0.22 -13.77 -0.42
N VAL A 106 0.81 -12.93 -0.43
CA VAL A 106 1.03 -11.89 0.61
C VAL A 106 -0.01 -10.79 0.50
N MET A 107 -0.35 -10.36 -0.72
CA MET A 107 -1.40 -9.37 -0.94
C MET A 107 -2.76 -9.87 -0.44
N VAL A 108 -3.11 -11.12 -0.75
CA VAL A 108 -4.38 -11.74 -0.31
C VAL A 108 -4.43 -11.84 1.21
N ASP A 109 -3.35 -12.24 1.87
CA ASP A 109 -3.25 -12.28 3.32
C ASP A 109 -3.38 -10.89 3.96
N TRP A 110 -2.71 -9.87 3.39
CA TRP A 110 -2.83 -8.49 3.86
C TRP A 110 -4.24 -7.92 3.65
N LEU A 111 -4.92 -8.32 2.57
CA LEU A 111 -6.29 -7.93 2.27
C LEU A 111 -7.28 -8.45 3.33
N GLN A 112 -6.97 -9.55 4.02
CA GLN A 112 -7.79 -10.09 5.12
C GLN A 112 -7.47 -9.48 6.49
N SER A 113 -6.58 -8.50 6.57
CA SER A 113 -6.22 -7.85 7.83
C SER A 113 -7.34 -6.95 8.34
N ASP A 114 -7.64 -7.04 9.64
CA ASP A 114 -8.55 -6.11 10.32
C ASP A 114 -7.92 -4.72 10.50
N GLU A 115 -6.59 -4.63 10.46
CA GLU A 115 -5.86 -3.37 10.53
C GLU A 115 -6.05 -2.56 9.22
N PRO A 116 -6.71 -1.38 9.25
CA PRO A 116 -7.09 -0.65 8.04
C PRO A 116 -5.89 -0.31 7.14
N THR A 117 -4.76 0.10 7.72
CA THR A 117 -3.57 0.45 6.95
C THR A 117 -3.02 -0.72 6.14
N VAL A 118 -3.10 -1.93 6.69
CA VAL A 118 -2.63 -3.16 6.02
C VAL A 118 -3.57 -3.53 4.87
N CYS A 119 -4.88 -3.48 5.10
CA CYS A 119 -5.88 -3.71 4.06
C CYS A 119 -5.76 -2.68 2.92
N LYS A 120 -5.61 -1.40 3.27
CA LYS A 120 -5.36 -0.29 2.33
C LYS A 120 -4.13 -0.52 1.47
N ALA A 121 -3.03 -0.97 2.08
CA ALA A 121 -1.80 -1.28 1.37
C ALA A 121 -2.00 -2.39 0.33
N ALA A 122 -2.77 -3.43 0.67
CA ALA A 122 -3.12 -4.50 -0.26
C ALA A 122 -3.99 -4.01 -1.42
N ILE A 123 -5.09 -3.31 -1.14
CA ILE A 123 -6.01 -2.78 -2.16
C ILE A 123 -5.23 -1.94 -3.19
N ARG A 124 -4.39 -1.01 -2.70
CA ARG A 124 -3.62 -0.12 -3.57
C ARG A 124 -2.54 -0.82 -4.37
N SER A 125 -1.89 -1.84 -3.81
CA SER A 125 -0.87 -2.59 -4.54
C SER A 125 -1.49 -3.48 -5.62
N ILE A 126 -2.69 -4.01 -5.37
CA ILE A 126 -3.45 -4.80 -6.36
C ILE A 126 -3.93 -3.92 -7.51
N SER A 127 -4.43 -2.71 -7.22
CA SER A 127 -4.94 -1.79 -8.25
C SER A 127 -3.84 -1.16 -9.12
N HIS A 128 -2.58 -1.17 -8.65
CA HIS A 128 -1.44 -0.59 -9.34
C HIS A 128 -0.92 -1.49 -10.48
N ALA A 129 -1.66 -1.59 -11.57
CA ALA A 129 -1.29 -2.42 -12.73
C ALA A 129 -0.24 -1.75 -13.64
N ARG A 130 1.03 -1.75 -13.23
CA ARG A 130 2.17 -1.31 -14.07
C ARG A 130 2.23 -2.07 -15.41
N ASN A 131 2.89 -1.51 -16.41
CA ASN A 131 2.92 -2.00 -17.80
C ASN A 131 3.23 -3.51 -17.96
N ASP A 132 4.03 -4.09 -17.07
CA ASP A 132 4.41 -5.52 -17.12
C ASP A 132 3.83 -6.34 -15.94
N SER A 133 2.81 -5.83 -15.27
CA SER A 133 2.25 -6.47 -14.08
C SER A 133 1.30 -7.64 -14.40
N PHE A 134 1.24 -8.62 -13.50
CA PHE A 134 0.29 -9.74 -13.54
C PHE A 134 -1.16 -9.25 -13.71
N PHE A 135 -1.57 -8.22 -12.96
CA PHE A 135 -2.93 -7.68 -13.00
C PHE A 135 -3.26 -6.93 -14.30
N ARG A 136 -2.26 -6.50 -15.09
CA ARG A 136 -2.55 -5.98 -16.44
C ARG A 136 -2.90 -7.09 -17.43
N LYS A 137 -2.32 -8.27 -17.25
CA LYS A 137 -2.62 -9.46 -18.06
C LYS A 137 -3.92 -10.14 -17.61
N TYR A 138 -4.22 -10.06 -16.32
CA TYR A 138 -5.38 -10.67 -15.68
C TYR A 138 -6.13 -9.64 -14.80
N PRO A 139 -6.71 -8.58 -15.42
CA PRO A 139 -7.43 -7.53 -14.68
C PRO A 139 -8.61 -8.07 -13.88
N GLU A 140 -9.27 -9.13 -14.36
CA GLU A 140 -10.38 -9.80 -13.69
C GLU A 140 -10.01 -10.29 -12.28
N VAL A 141 -8.77 -10.75 -12.09
CA VAL A 141 -8.29 -11.21 -10.78
C VAL A 141 -8.17 -10.03 -9.81
N ALA A 142 -7.66 -8.89 -10.27
CA ALA A 142 -7.58 -7.68 -9.44
C ALA A 142 -8.98 -7.17 -9.06
N ILE A 143 -9.89 -7.14 -10.04
CA ILE A 143 -11.28 -6.70 -9.84
C ILE A 143 -11.97 -7.59 -8.81
N GLN A 144 -11.90 -8.92 -8.96
CA GLN A 144 -12.51 -9.86 -8.02
C GLN A 144 -11.97 -9.71 -6.59
N LEU A 145 -10.65 -9.56 -6.43
CA LEU A 145 -10.04 -9.40 -5.11
C LEU A 145 -10.49 -8.10 -4.43
N ILE A 146 -10.46 -6.98 -5.15
CA ILE A 146 -10.84 -5.68 -4.61
C ILE A 146 -12.35 -5.60 -4.36
N ALA A 147 -13.18 -6.05 -5.31
CA ALA A 147 -14.64 -6.07 -5.15
C ALA A 147 -15.12 -7.06 -4.08
N GLY A 148 -14.29 -8.06 -3.73
CA GLY A 148 -14.49 -8.90 -2.56
C GLY A 148 -14.52 -8.13 -1.23
N LYS A 149 -14.00 -6.90 -1.21
CA LYS A 149 -14.02 -5.99 -0.04
C LYS A 149 -15.13 -4.94 -0.07
N ARG A 150 -16.16 -5.13 -0.89
CA ARG A 150 -17.34 -4.23 -0.95
C ARG A 150 -18.13 -4.06 0.36
N PHE A 151 -17.85 -4.87 1.39
CA PHE A 151 -18.51 -4.83 2.70
C PHE A 151 -17.74 -4.03 3.77
N LEU A 152 -16.71 -3.28 3.37
CA LEU A 152 -15.94 -2.44 4.29
C LEU A 152 -16.85 -1.37 4.93
N ASP A 153 -16.69 -1.14 6.23
CA ASP A 153 -17.44 -0.14 7.02
C ASP A 153 -16.56 1.07 7.43
N ASP A 154 -15.38 1.21 6.83
CA ASP A 154 -14.49 2.35 7.07
C ASP A 154 -14.49 3.28 5.84
N ASP A 155 -14.72 4.58 6.07
CA ASP A 155 -14.88 5.57 5.00
C ASP A 155 -13.62 5.72 4.12
N ASP A 156 -12.42 5.71 4.73
CA ASP A 156 -11.14 5.80 4.02
C ASP A 156 -10.84 4.53 3.22
N LEU A 157 -11.22 3.36 3.76
CA LEU A 157 -11.11 2.09 3.03
C LEU A 157 -12.13 1.99 1.88
N GLN A 158 -13.38 2.42 2.08
CA GLN A 158 -14.36 2.49 1.00
C GLN A 158 -13.89 3.44 -0.11
N GLN A 159 -13.33 4.60 0.26
CA GLN A 159 -12.74 5.53 -0.69
C GLN A 159 -11.54 4.92 -1.43
N THR A 160 -10.68 4.20 -0.72
CA THR A 160 -9.53 3.50 -1.30
C THR A 160 -9.99 2.44 -2.30
N LEU A 161 -11.01 1.64 -1.95
CA LEU A 161 -11.59 0.62 -2.82
C LEU A 161 -12.22 1.25 -4.06
N ALA A 162 -12.98 2.32 -3.91
CA ALA A 162 -13.59 3.05 -5.01
C ALA A 162 -12.55 3.59 -6.01
N LEU A 163 -11.47 4.20 -5.50
CA LEU A 163 -10.33 4.65 -6.30
C LEU A 163 -9.63 3.49 -7.02
N ALA A 164 -9.48 2.35 -6.34
CA ALA A 164 -8.88 1.15 -6.92
C ALA A 164 -9.72 0.59 -8.08
N LEU A 165 -11.05 0.51 -7.93
CA LEU A 165 -11.95 0.09 -9.01
C LEU A 165 -11.96 1.08 -10.17
N HIS A 166 -11.90 2.39 -9.90
CA HIS A 166 -11.73 3.41 -10.94
C HIS A 166 -10.45 3.18 -11.76
N GLN A 167 -9.33 2.89 -11.09
CA GLN A 167 -8.06 2.59 -11.77
C GLN A 167 -8.16 1.34 -12.65
N LEU A 168 -8.78 0.28 -12.14
CA LEU A 168 -8.95 -0.98 -12.89
C LEU A 168 -9.91 -0.85 -14.07
N ARG A 169 -10.89 0.07 -14.00
CA ARG A 169 -11.78 0.37 -15.13
C ARG A 169 -11.02 0.87 -16.36
N GLN A 170 -9.87 1.50 -16.17
CA GLN A 170 -9.00 1.94 -17.27
C GLN A 170 -8.32 0.75 -18.00
N LEU A 171 -8.30 -0.42 -17.37
CA LEU A 171 -7.79 -1.66 -17.95
C LEU A 171 -8.91 -2.49 -18.57
N ASP A 172 -10.02 -2.62 -17.84
CA ASP A 172 -11.18 -3.41 -18.26
C ASP A 172 -12.48 -2.77 -17.72
N ASN A 173 -13.11 -1.98 -18.58
CA ASN A 173 -14.33 -1.25 -18.25
C ASN A 173 -15.53 -2.20 -18.09
N ASP A 174 -15.63 -3.19 -18.97
CA ASP A 174 -16.76 -4.11 -19.03
C ASP A 174 -16.77 -5.01 -17.80
N ALA A 175 -15.59 -5.51 -17.38
CA ALA A 175 -15.47 -6.32 -16.17
C ALA A 175 -15.84 -5.54 -14.90
N VAL A 176 -15.36 -4.30 -14.74
CA VAL A 176 -15.72 -3.46 -13.58
C VAL A 176 -17.22 -3.15 -13.57
N THR A 177 -17.80 -2.83 -14.74
CA THR A 177 -19.23 -2.53 -14.85
C THR A 177 -20.08 -3.75 -14.53
N ALA A 178 -19.70 -4.93 -15.04
CA ALA A 178 -20.38 -6.19 -14.75
C ALA A 178 -20.33 -6.54 -13.26
N GLU A 179 -19.16 -6.39 -12.63
CA GLU A 179 -18.98 -6.61 -11.20
C GLU A 179 -19.88 -5.68 -10.37
N LEU A 180 -19.89 -4.37 -10.65
CA LEU A 180 -20.72 -3.41 -9.92
C LEU A 180 -22.22 -3.68 -10.07
N ASN A 181 -22.67 -4.13 -11.24
CA ASN A 181 -24.07 -4.49 -11.47
C ASN A 181 -24.50 -5.76 -10.71
N SER A 182 -23.55 -6.58 -10.28
CA SER A 182 -23.82 -7.81 -9.51
C SER A 182 -23.99 -7.56 -8.01
N TRP A 183 -23.65 -6.36 -7.52
CA TRP A 183 -23.66 -6.07 -6.08
C TRP A 183 -25.08 -5.98 -5.51
N ASP A 184 -25.28 -6.65 -4.37
CA ASP A 184 -26.51 -6.54 -3.59
C ASP A 184 -26.53 -5.23 -2.79
N ARG A 185 -27.20 -4.25 -3.36
CA ARG A 185 -27.37 -2.89 -2.81
C ARG A 185 -28.37 -2.80 -1.66
N SER A 186 -29.02 -3.91 -1.28
CA SER A 186 -29.84 -3.92 -0.06
C SER A 186 -28.98 -3.87 1.22
N ILE A 187 -27.69 -4.19 1.10
CA ILE A 187 -26.72 -4.16 2.20
C ILE A 187 -26.13 -2.74 2.32
N PRO A 188 -26.26 -2.05 3.47
CA PRO A 188 -25.86 -0.65 3.63
C PRO A 188 -24.39 -0.37 3.27
N GLU A 189 -23.47 -1.24 3.70
CA GLU A 189 -22.03 -1.11 3.46
C GLU A 189 -21.69 -1.22 1.97
N VAL A 190 -22.39 -2.14 1.27
CA VAL A 190 -22.26 -2.33 -0.18
C VAL A 190 -22.82 -1.13 -0.93
N GLN A 191 -23.98 -0.61 -0.50
CA GLN A 191 -24.59 0.58 -1.11
C GLN A 191 -23.68 1.81 -0.94
N SER A 192 -23.13 2.04 0.25
CA SER A 192 -22.18 3.14 0.50
C SER A 192 -20.94 3.04 -0.42
N THR A 193 -20.36 1.84 -0.51
CA THR A 193 -19.21 1.58 -1.38
C THR A 193 -19.56 1.79 -2.85
N TYR A 194 -20.74 1.34 -3.29
CA TYR A 194 -21.24 1.49 -4.64
C TYR A 194 -21.41 2.97 -5.03
N GLU A 195 -22.04 3.77 -4.18
CA GLU A 195 -22.25 5.21 -4.41
C GLU A 195 -20.92 5.97 -4.51
N LYS A 196 -19.98 5.68 -3.61
CA LYS A 196 -18.61 6.23 -3.68
C LYS A 196 -17.93 5.83 -4.98
N THR A 197 -18.02 4.57 -5.37
CA THR A 197 -17.42 4.08 -6.62
C THR A 197 -18.01 4.81 -7.82
N LEU A 198 -19.33 4.92 -7.92
CA LEU A 198 -19.99 5.68 -8.99
C LEU A 198 -19.51 7.14 -9.05
N HIS A 199 -19.39 7.81 -7.91
CA HIS A 199 -18.89 9.18 -7.84
C HIS A 199 -17.48 9.32 -8.46
N TYR A 200 -16.58 8.37 -8.18
CA TYR A 200 -15.26 8.34 -8.80
C TYR A 200 -15.29 7.92 -10.27
N LEU A 201 -16.28 7.16 -10.73
CA LEU A 201 -16.37 6.74 -12.14
C LEU A 201 -16.94 7.83 -13.07
N THR A 202 -17.68 8.79 -12.52
CA THR A 202 -18.28 9.90 -13.28
C THR A 202 -17.42 11.15 -13.37
N ASN A 203 -16.42 11.28 -12.49
CA ASN A 203 -15.45 12.39 -12.47
C ASN A 203 -14.09 11.94 -12.97
#